data_AF-A0A9N9G924-F1
#
_entry.id   AF-A0A9N9G924-F1
#
_cell.length_a   1.000
_cell.length_b   1.000
_cell.length_c   1.000
_cell.angle_alpha   90.00
_cell.angle_beta   90.00
_cell.angle_gamma   90.00
#
_symmetry.space_group_name_H-M   'P 1'
#
loop_
_entity.id
_entity.type
_entity.pdbx_description
1 polymer ?
#
loop_
_entity_poly.entity_id
_entity_poly.type
_entity_poly.pdbx_seq_one_letter_code
_entity_poly.pdbx_strand_id
1 'polypeptide(L)'
;MSNNMIKEDFEYNVTGIQRVRPSLLDRKFTSPVIEDVIESMKLRMKDKDLAVLFENCWSNTLDSAIAWHGKSNAYPRTFVVPGNIGIMFIRDSTNQMIPYTPFAKHDPKLKDLILGVILMQAEFLASDPYANSFYPPLDSNLPRPENPWSDNDKTTPLPSSSVWQSKWGADNLAFFLKLTYHYWKNTNDTSFLKNANWSQAAELSVKVFTEQRRATMEEFGHEAYKFTRKTRTASETLLLNGIVLHEEQILTSTQDQEILENLDILKNISLETGLISQAVWYNDPKIVSQPWFASANSLFGEAILRLAEEKPHLIFDMKIESTPNFGLSQILLVLAIFFMLAFCYIRCLCCRRRRKPVPEAHPPSVPNEEVSYQQINNIERV
;
A
#
# COMPACT_ATOMS: atom_id res chain seq x y z
N MET A 1 -16.83 -53.22 23.84
CA MET A 1 -16.22 -51.93 24.23
C MET A 1 -15.19 -51.57 23.16
N SER A 2 -15.19 -50.29 22.74
CA SER A 2 -14.28 -49.61 21.78
C SER A 2 -14.24 -50.18 20.35
N ASN A 3 -14.45 -49.46 19.25
CA ASN A 3 -14.42 -48.02 18.97
C ASN A 3 -15.38 -47.70 17.81
N ASN A 4 -16.41 -46.90 18.06
CA ASN A 4 -17.06 -46.11 17.01
C ASN A 4 -16.23 -44.83 16.87
N MET A 5 -15.30 -44.80 15.91
CA MET A 5 -14.72 -43.54 15.47
C MET A 5 -15.76 -42.80 14.63
N ILE A 6 -16.35 -41.81 15.29
CA ILE A 6 -16.99 -40.59 14.79
C ILE A 6 -16.84 -40.41 13.27
N LYS A 7 -17.93 -40.66 12.55
CA LYS A 7 -18.30 -39.84 11.39
C LYS A 7 -19.10 -38.68 11.96
N GLU A 8 -18.46 -37.53 12.10
CA GLU A 8 -19.15 -36.24 12.18
C GLU A 8 -18.45 -35.32 11.18
N ASP A 9 -19.29 -34.65 10.41
CA ASP A 9 -18.99 -33.98 9.17
C ASP A 9 -18.07 -32.78 9.41
N PHE A 10 -17.05 -32.61 8.55
CA PHE A 10 -16.42 -31.30 8.39
C PHE A 10 -17.43 -30.41 7.66
N GLU A 11 -18.42 -29.89 8.40
CA GLU A 11 -19.12 -28.67 8.02
C GLU A 11 -18.08 -27.55 8.05
N TYR A 12 -17.45 -27.30 6.91
CA TYR A 12 -17.06 -25.93 6.60
C TYR A 12 -18.37 -25.15 6.64
N ASN A 13 -18.53 -24.26 7.63
CA ASN A 13 -19.56 -23.24 7.61
C ASN A 13 -19.44 -22.52 6.27
N VAL A 14 -20.30 -22.87 5.30
CA VAL A 14 -20.49 -22.09 4.08
C VAL A 14 -21.24 -20.86 4.54
N THR A 15 -20.49 -19.80 4.82
CA THR A 15 -21.05 -18.52 5.28
C THR A 15 -21.49 -17.64 4.11
N GLY A 16 -21.09 -17.98 2.88
CA GLY A 16 -21.67 -17.45 1.65
C GLY A 16 -21.37 -15.96 1.47
N ILE A 17 -20.08 -15.60 1.43
CA ILE A 17 -19.66 -14.21 1.19
C ILE A 17 -20.33 -13.68 -0.08
N GLN A 18 -21.03 -12.54 0.03
CA GLN A 18 -21.70 -11.93 -1.11
C GLN A 18 -20.67 -11.42 -2.13
N ARG A 19 -20.87 -11.71 -3.42
CA ARG A 19 -20.12 -11.05 -4.51
C ARG A 19 -20.63 -9.63 -4.69
N VAL A 20 -19.75 -8.65 -4.51
CA VAL A 20 -20.11 -7.22 -4.52
C VAL A 20 -19.29 -6.39 -5.50
N ARG A 21 -18.46 -7.03 -6.34
CA ARG A 21 -17.81 -6.35 -7.46
C ARG A 21 -18.86 -5.74 -8.40
N PRO A 22 -18.71 -4.48 -8.82
CA PRO A 22 -19.55 -3.87 -9.85
C PRO A 22 -19.53 -4.67 -11.17
N SER A 23 -20.57 -4.46 -11.97
CA SER A 23 -20.60 -4.96 -13.35
C SER A 23 -19.41 -4.38 -14.13
N LEU A 24 -18.96 -5.07 -15.17
CA LEU A 24 -17.78 -4.64 -15.95
C LEU A 24 -17.93 -3.21 -16.51
N LEU A 25 -19.16 -2.80 -16.84
CA LEU A 25 -19.46 -1.45 -17.36
C LEU A 25 -19.42 -0.37 -16.28
N ASP A 26 -19.63 -0.73 -15.02
CA ASP A 26 -19.67 0.21 -13.89
C ASP A 26 -18.30 0.36 -13.21
N ARG A 27 -17.33 -0.51 -13.55
CA ARG A 27 -15.96 -0.44 -13.02
C ARG A 27 -15.25 0.82 -13.49
N LYS A 28 -14.61 1.53 -12.56
CA LYS A 28 -13.89 2.78 -12.83
C LYS A 28 -12.58 2.56 -13.59
N PHE A 29 -11.93 1.43 -13.36
CA PHE A 29 -10.70 1.03 -14.05
C PHE A 29 -10.63 -0.49 -14.16
N THR A 30 -10.09 -0.99 -15.26
CA THR A 30 -9.90 -2.43 -15.50
C THR A 30 -8.49 -2.71 -16.00
N SER A 31 -7.86 -3.75 -15.46
CA SER A 31 -6.55 -4.23 -15.90
C SER A 31 -6.64 -5.72 -16.25
N PRO A 32 -6.33 -6.13 -17.49
CA PRO A 32 -6.34 -7.55 -17.87
C PRO A 32 -5.44 -8.41 -16.98
N VAL A 33 -4.25 -7.89 -16.63
CA VAL A 33 -3.29 -8.60 -15.77
C VAL A 33 -3.87 -8.84 -14.37
N ILE A 34 -4.62 -7.88 -13.82
CA ILE A 34 -5.25 -8.03 -12.51
C ILE A 34 -6.40 -9.04 -12.56
N GLU A 35 -7.23 -9.03 -13.61
CA GLU A 35 -8.29 -10.02 -13.77
C GLU A 35 -7.73 -11.45 -13.92
N ASP A 36 -6.64 -11.63 -14.67
CA ASP A 36 -5.97 -12.93 -14.82
C ASP A 36 -5.43 -13.45 -13.47
N VAL A 37 -4.88 -12.56 -12.63
CA VAL A 37 -4.40 -12.93 -11.29
C VAL A 37 -5.57 -13.30 -10.39
N ILE A 38 -6.68 -12.54 -10.42
CA ILE A 38 -7.88 -12.84 -9.63
C ILE A 38 -8.40 -14.24 -9.97
N GLU A 39 -8.57 -14.56 -11.25
CA GLU A 39 -9.05 -15.88 -11.68
C GLU A 39 -8.08 -17.00 -11.29
N SER A 40 -6.77 -16.80 -11.49
CA SER A 40 -5.74 -17.77 -11.08
C SER A 40 -5.73 -18.04 -9.56
N MET A 41 -5.93 -17.00 -8.75
CA MET A 41 -6.00 -17.12 -7.28
C MET A 41 -7.25 -17.89 -6.87
N LYS A 42 -8.43 -17.49 -7.35
CA LYS A 42 -9.72 -18.12 -7.03
C LYS A 42 -9.75 -19.62 -7.33
N LEU A 43 -9.14 -20.03 -8.45
CA LEU A 43 -9.08 -21.44 -8.85
C LEU A 43 -8.25 -22.29 -7.87
N ARG A 44 -7.20 -21.73 -7.29
CA ARG A 44 -6.26 -22.45 -6.40
C ARG A 44 -6.66 -22.43 -4.94
N MET A 45 -7.46 -21.45 -4.52
CA MET A 45 -7.86 -21.28 -3.11
C MET A 45 -8.77 -22.43 -2.64
N LYS A 46 -8.40 -23.01 -1.49
CA LYS A 46 -9.16 -24.07 -0.79
C LYS A 46 -10.52 -23.55 -0.35
N ASP A 47 -10.50 -22.42 0.34
CA ASP A 47 -11.68 -21.77 0.90
C ASP A 47 -12.33 -20.87 -0.16
N LYS A 48 -13.58 -21.19 -0.51
CA LYS A 48 -14.34 -20.47 -1.54
C LYS A 48 -14.88 -19.13 -1.05
N ASP A 49 -15.22 -19.01 0.23
CA ASP A 49 -15.62 -17.74 0.82
C ASP A 49 -14.42 -16.78 0.87
N LEU A 50 -13.24 -17.29 1.25
CA LEU A 50 -12.00 -16.50 1.20
C LEU A 50 -11.65 -16.07 -0.23
N ALA A 51 -11.87 -16.95 -1.22
CA ALA A 51 -11.64 -16.62 -2.62
C ALA A 51 -12.57 -15.50 -3.13
N VAL A 52 -13.84 -15.52 -2.74
CA VAL A 52 -14.79 -14.46 -3.06
C VAL A 52 -14.43 -13.16 -2.36
N LEU A 53 -14.05 -13.22 -1.08
CA LEU A 53 -13.61 -12.03 -0.33
C LEU A 53 -12.35 -11.42 -0.96
N PHE A 54 -11.37 -12.25 -1.36
CA PHE A 54 -10.18 -11.80 -2.08
C PHE A 54 -10.55 -11.10 -3.40
N GLU A 55 -11.43 -11.70 -4.19
CA GLU A 55 -11.91 -11.12 -5.45
C GLU A 55 -12.57 -9.75 -5.22
N ASN A 56 -13.48 -9.65 -4.25
CA ASN A 56 -14.18 -8.41 -3.90
C ASN A 56 -13.20 -7.33 -3.44
N CYS A 57 -12.27 -7.67 -2.55
CA CYS A 57 -11.41 -6.71 -1.87
C CYS A 57 -10.23 -6.26 -2.74
N TRP A 58 -9.49 -7.20 -3.33
CA TRP A 58 -8.25 -6.85 -4.02
C TRP A 58 -8.50 -6.05 -5.30
N SER A 59 -9.68 -6.17 -5.93
CA SER A 59 -10.05 -5.34 -7.09
C SER A 59 -10.76 -4.03 -6.72
N ASN A 60 -11.20 -3.87 -5.46
CA ASN A 60 -12.13 -2.82 -5.05
C ASN A 60 -11.66 -1.41 -5.42
N THR A 61 -10.37 -1.13 -5.22
CA THR A 61 -9.82 0.19 -5.55
C THR A 61 -9.97 0.51 -7.04
N LEU A 62 -9.64 -0.43 -7.93
CA LEU A 62 -9.76 -0.23 -9.37
C LEU A 62 -11.22 -0.18 -9.80
N ASP A 63 -12.05 -1.04 -9.21
CA ASP A 63 -13.46 -1.17 -9.55
C ASP A 63 -14.27 0.09 -9.16
N SER A 64 -14.00 0.73 -8.01
CA SER A 64 -14.89 1.79 -7.50
C SER A 64 -14.20 3.06 -6.97
N ALA A 65 -12.92 3.02 -6.62
CA ALA A 65 -12.24 4.11 -5.90
C ALA A 65 -11.49 5.11 -6.80
N ILE A 66 -11.26 4.77 -8.07
CA ILE A 66 -10.69 5.71 -9.05
C ILE A 66 -11.75 6.75 -9.42
N ALA A 67 -11.77 7.87 -8.70
CA ALA A 67 -12.78 8.92 -8.87
C ALA A 67 -12.53 9.77 -10.11
N TRP A 68 -11.25 9.98 -10.48
CA TRP A 68 -10.88 10.69 -11.70
C TRP A 68 -9.48 10.31 -12.17
N HIS A 69 -9.29 10.24 -13.49
CA HIS A 69 -7.99 10.06 -14.13
C HIS A 69 -7.92 10.94 -15.37
N GLY A 70 -6.89 11.77 -15.45
CA GLY A 70 -6.68 12.74 -16.52
C GLY A 70 -5.20 13.04 -16.74
N LYS A 71 -4.92 14.11 -17.49
CA LYS A 71 -3.54 14.54 -17.79
C LYS A 71 -3.40 16.05 -17.66
N SER A 72 -2.24 16.50 -17.17
CA SER A 72 -1.83 17.90 -17.18
C SER A 72 -0.38 18.00 -17.62
N ASN A 73 -0.08 18.90 -18.57
CA ASN A 73 1.27 19.12 -19.11
C ASN A 73 2.01 17.81 -19.46
N ALA A 74 1.30 16.90 -20.16
CA ALA A 74 1.76 15.56 -20.55
C ALA A 74 1.97 14.53 -19.42
N TYR A 75 1.76 14.90 -18.15
CA TYR A 75 1.82 13.98 -17.01
C TYR A 75 0.44 13.43 -16.64
N PRO A 76 0.31 12.14 -16.29
CA PRO A 76 -0.93 11.59 -15.78
C PRO A 76 -1.23 12.16 -14.39
N ARG A 77 -2.52 12.24 -14.07
CA ARG A 77 -3.05 12.65 -12.77
C ARG A 77 -4.20 11.74 -12.41
N THR A 78 -4.15 11.11 -11.25
CA THR A 78 -5.16 10.17 -10.78
C THR A 78 -5.61 10.58 -9.38
N PHE A 79 -6.91 10.80 -9.22
CA PHE A 79 -7.53 11.11 -7.95
C PHE A 79 -8.28 9.87 -7.44
N VAL A 80 -7.88 9.40 -6.25
CA VAL A 80 -8.39 8.15 -5.65
C VAL A 80 -9.04 8.48 -4.31
N VAL A 81 -10.26 8.01 -4.13
CA VAL A 81 -11.01 8.21 -2.88
C VAL A 81 -10.84 6.99 -1.96
N PRO A 82 -10.84 7.16 -0.62
CA PRO A 82 -10.73 6.04 0.31
C PRO A 82 -12.02 5.18 0.37
N GLY A 83 -13.14 5.72 -0.12
CA GLY A 83 -14.46 5.12 -0.03
C GLY A 83 -15.54 6.17 -0.30
N ASN A 84 -16.50 6.28 0.60
CA ASN A 84 -17.69 7.13 0.44
C ASN A 84 -17.46 8.65 0.59
N ILE A 85 -16.26 9.10 0.95
CA ILE A 85 -15.92 10.53 1.06
C ILE A 85 -15.13 10.94 -0.19
N GLY A 86 -15.61 11.97 -0.88
CA GLY A 86 -15.02 12.50 -2.12
C GLY A 86 -13.71 13.30 -1.93
N ILE A 87 -12.78 12.79 -1.12
CA ILE A 87 -11.46 13.39 -0.85
C ILE A 87 -10.37 12.33 -1.02
N MET A 88 -9.12 12.75 -1.13
CA MET A 88 -7.98 11.85 -1.24
C MET A 88 -7.05 12.02 -0.05
N PHE A 89 -6.76 10.92 0.65
CA PHE A 89 -5.71 10.86 1.67
C PHE A 89 -4.42 10.34 1.04
N ILE A 90 -3.27 10.88 1.45
CA ILE A 90 -1.96 10.43 0.96
C ILE A 90 -1.69 8.97 1.38
N ARG A 91 -1.97 8.64 2.64
CA ARG A 91 -1.84 7.27 3.17
C ARG A 91 -2.73 6.28 2.43
N ASP A 92 -4.03 6.54 2.40
CA ASP A 92 -5.02 5.62 1.85
C ASP A 92 -4.75 5.38 0.37
N SER A 93 -4.57 6.46 -0.42
CA SER A 93 -4.26 6.32 -1.85
C SER A 93 -2.95 5.57 -2.12
N THR A 94 -1.98 5.65 -1.21
CA THR A 94 -0.76 4.84 -1.30
C THR A 94 -1.03 3.36 -1.06
N ASN A 95 -1.68 3.02 0.05
CA ASN A 95 -2.00 1.62 0.37
C ASN A 95 -2.97 1.00 -0.63
N GLN A 96 -3.82 1.82 -1.24
CA GLN A 96 -4.68 1.42 -2.34
C GLN A 96 -3.90 1.04 -3.60
N MET A 97 -2.75 1.67 -3.88
CA MET A 97 -1.97 1.44 -5.11
C MET A 97 -0.84 0.42 -4.96
N ILE A 98 -0.22 0.32 -3.78
CA ILE A 98 0.95 -0.56 -3.54
C ILE A 98 0.74 -2.00 -4.05
N PRO A 99 -0.40 -2.67 -3.78
CA PRO A 99 -0.61 -4.06 -4.18
C PRO A 99 -0.60 -4.28 -5.69
N TYR A 100 -0.81 -3.22 -6.48
CA TYR A 100 -0.81 -3.27 -7.94
C TYR A 100 0.57 -2.94 -8.56
N THR A 101 1.48 -2.34 -7.79
CA THR A 101 2.81 -1.93 -8.30
C THR A 101 3.63 -3.07 -8.92
N PRO A 102 3.62 -4.33 -8.41
CA PRO A 102 4.36 -5.42 -9.06
C PRO A 102 3.87 -5.75 -10.47
N PHE A 103 2.59 -5.47 -10.76
CA PHE A 103 1.95 -5.79 -12.04
C PHE A 103 2.07 -4.65 -13.06
N ALA A 104 2.46 -3.44 -12.61
CA ALA A 104 2.49 -2.23 -13.44
C ALA A 104 3.38 -2.36 -14.69
N LYS A 105 4.50 -3.11 -14.64
CA LYS A 105 5.36 -3.27 -15.83
C LYS A 105 4.69 -4.05 -16.97
N HIS A 106 3.65 -4.82 -16.65
CA HIS A 106 2.94 -5.70 -17.58
C HIS A 106 1.65 -5.07 -18.15
N ASP A 107 1.22 -3.94 -17.60
CA ASP A 107 0.05 -3.20 -18.07
C ASP A 107 0.36 -1.70 -18.13
N PRO A 108 0.59 -1.15 -19.35
CA PRO A 108 0.88 0.27 -19.53
C PRO A 108 -0.19 1.21 -18.97
N LYS A 109 -1.48 0.81 -18.98
CA LYS A 109 -2.55 1.64 -18.41
C LYS A 109 -2.48 1.65 -16.88
N LEU A 110 -2.21 0.49 -16.28
CA LEU A 110 -2.03 0.40 -14.82
C LEU A 110 -0.79 1.18 -14.38
N LYS A 111 0.29 1.12 -15.15
CA LYS A 111 1.49 1.94 -14.93
C LYS A 111 1.17 3.44 -14.95
N ASP A 112 0.45 3.91 -15.98
CA ASP A 112 0.04 5.31 -16.12
C ASP A 112 -0.88 5.75 -14.97
N LEU A 113 -1.79 4.88 -14.53
CA LEU A 113 -2.69 5.11 -13.40
C LEU A 113 -1.91 5.35 -12.10
N ILE A 114 -0.98 4.45 -11.76
CA ILE A 114 -0.16 4.52 -10.54
C ILE A 114 0.76 5.74 -10.58
N LEU A 115 1.40 6.02 -11.72
CA LEU A 115 2.19 7.24 -11.90
C LEU A 115 1.32 8.48 -11.69
N GLY A 116 0.09 8.46 -12.18
CA GLY A 116 -0.87 9.55 -11.96
C GLY A 116 -1.24 9.75 -10.49
N VAL A 117 -1.29 8.70 -9.68
CA VAL A 117 -1.50 8.82 -8.22
C VAL A 117 -0.29 9.48 -7.57
N ILE A 118 0.92 9.04 -7.90
CA ILE A 118 2.17 9.61 -7.37
C ILE A 118 2.25 11.11 -7.69
N LEU A 119 1.96 11.50 -8.93
CA LEU A 119 2.06 12.89 -9.36
C LEU A 119 0.93 13.76 -8.80
N MET A 120 -0.25 13.18 -8.56
CA MET A 120 -1.32 13.87 -7.81
C MET A 120 -0.92 14.12 -6.35
N GLN A 121 -0.38 13.09 -5.67
CA GLN A 121 0.15 13.24 -4.31
C GLN A 121 1.26 14.30 -4.25
N ALA A 122 2.15 14.32 -5.24
CA ALA A 122 3.20 15.33 -5.35
C ALA A 122 2.65 16.75 -5.50
N GLU A 123 1.64 16.97 -6.35
CA GLU A 123 0.98 18.27 -6.50
C GLU A 123 0.37 18.75 -5.18
N PHE A 124 -0.29 17.85 -4.46
CA PHE A 124 -0.86 18.13 -3.15
C PHE A 124 0.19 18.48 -2.09
N LEU A 125 1.23 17.67 -1.94
CA LEU A 125 2.29 17.89 -0.97
C LEU A 125 3.19 19.08 -1.32
N ALA A 126 3.33 19.42 -2.60
CA ALA A 126 3.97 20.65 -3.03
C ALA A 126 3.16 21.90 -2.60
N SER A 127 1.83 21.77 -2.51
CA SER A 127 0.96 22.84 -2.04
C SER A 127 0.90 22.96 -0.52
N ASP A 128 0.86 21.84 0.20
CA ASP A 128 0.81 21.79 1.66
C ASP A 128 1.40 20.46 2.18
N PRO A 129 2.67 20.45 2.62
CA PRO A 129 3.33 19.22 3.05
C PRO A 129 2.91 18.77 4.46
N TYR A 130 2.13 19.58 5.19
CA TYR A 130 1.62 19.23 6.52
C TYR A 130 0.23 18.57 6.46
N ALA A 131 -0.47 18.67 5.33
CA ALA A 131 -1.81 18.15 5.18
C ALA A 131 -1.87 16.64 4.93
N ASN A 132 -2.92 16.01 5.45
CA ASN A 132 -3.16 14.57 5.28
C ASN A 132 -4.18 14.25 4.18
N SER A 133 -5.08 15.18 3.86
CA SER A 133 -6.13 14.95 2.87
C SER A 133 -6.50 16.17 2.05
N PHE A 134 -6.91 15.92 0.81
CA PHE A 134 -7.07 16.93 -0.22
C PHE A 134 -8.39 16.78 -0.97
N TYR A 135 -8.93 17.93 -1.38
CA TYR A 135 -10.08 18.01 -2.28
C TYR A 135 -9.73 17.53 -3.69
N PRO A 136 -10.73 17.14 -4.50
CA PRO A 136 -10.53 16.90 -5.91
C PRO A 136 -9.87 18.11 -6.61
N PRO A 137 -9.00 17.85 -7.60
CA PRO A 137 -8.41 18.92 -8.38
C PRO A 137 -9.51 19.65 -9.17
N LEU A 138 -9.37 20.97 -9.33
CA LEU A 138 -10.45 21.82 -9.88
C LEU A 138 -10.88 21.40 -11.30
N ASP A 139 -9.93 20.95 -12.11
CA ASP A 139 -10.16 20.50 -13.49
C ASP A 139 -10.79 19.11 -13.60
N SER A 140 -10.98 18.38 -12.48
CA SER A 140 -11.75 17.13 -12.48
C SER A 140 -13.25 17.34 -12.60
N ASN A 141 -13.76 18.54 -12.32
CA ASN A 141 -15.19 18.85 -12.17
C ASN A 141 -15.92 17.95 -11.15
N LEU A 142 -15.18 17.28 -10.25
CA LEU A 142 -15.77 16.54 -9.15
C LEU A 142 -16.27 17.51 -8.08
N PRO A 143 -17.43 17.21 -7.44
CA PRO A 143 -17.93 18.05 -6.37
C PRO A 143 -16.97 18.00 -5.17
N ARG A 144 -16.73 19.17 -4.56
CA ARG A 144 -16.04 19.24 -3.28
C ARG A 144 -17.05 18.95 -2.16
N PRO A 145 -16.81 17.93 -1.31
CA PRO A 145 -17.73 17.67 -0.22
C PRO A 145 -17.75 18.82 0.81
N GLU A 146 -18.78 18.87 1.64
CA GLU A 146 -18.85 19.82 2.75
C GLU A 146 -18.02 19.33 3.93
N ASN A 147 -17.12 20.17 4.46
CA ASN A 147 -16.26 19.81 5.58
C ASN A 147 -16.90 20.21 6.93
N PRO A 148 -17.44 19.26 7.71
CA PRO A 148 -18.12 19.56 8.97
C PRO A 148 -17.17 20.03 10.09
N TRP A 149 -15.85 19.91 9.89
CA TRP A 149 -14.84 20.35 10.84
C TRP A 149 -14.19 21.67 10.47
N SER A 150 -14.50 22.25 9.29
CA SER A 150 -13.84 23.46 8.78
C SER A 150 -13.90 24.64 9.76
N ASP A 151 -15.03 24.84 10.44
CA ASP A 151 -15.20 25.89 11.47
C ASP A 151 -14.47 25.58 12.79
N ASN A 152 -14.13 24.32 13.03
CA ASN A 152 -13.54 23.85 14.28
C ASN A 152 -12.02 23.69 14.20
N ASP A 153 -11.46 23.52 13.00
CA ASP A 153 -10.04 23.36 12.76
C ASP A 153 -9.35 24.72 12.70
N LYS A 154 -8.29 24.86 13.51
CA LYS A 154 -7.39 26.03 13.46
C LYS A 154 -5.99 25.54 13.20
N THR A 155 -5.46 25.92 12.04
CA THR A 155 -4.12 25.54 11.60
C THR A 155 -3.26 26.78 11.34
N THR A 156 -2.02 26.72 11.79
CA THR A 156 -0.98 27.71 11.46
C THR A 156 0.23 26.96 10.91
N PRO A 157 0.72 27.30 9.70
CA PRO A 157 0.18 28.29 8.76
C PRO A 157 -1.21 27.92 8.22
N LEU A 158 -1.92 28.90 7.63
CA LEU A 158 -3.23 28.63 7.02
C LEU A 158 -3.06 27.62 5.88
N PRO A 159 -3.91 26.57 5.82
CA PRO A 159 -3.78 25.53 4.84
C PRO A 159 -4.18 26.02 3.44
N SER A 160 -3.60 25.40 2.41
CA SER A 160 -3.98 25.68 1.02
C SER A 160 -5.47 25.39 0.77
N SER A 161 -6.08 26.09 -0.20
CA SER A 161 -7.48 25.83 -0.62
C SER A 161 -7.74 24.44 -1.23
N SER A 162 -6.67 23.69 -1.53
CA SER A 162 -6.72 22.29 -1.94
C SER A 162 -6.89 21.32 -0.77
N VAL A 163 -6.65 21.76 0.47
CA VAL A 163 -6.62 20.89 1.66
C VAL A 163 -8.02 20.68 2.21
N TRP A 164 -8.40 19.42 2.44
CA TRP A 164 -9.60 19.06 3.20
C TRP A 164 -9.32 19.12 4.70
N GLN A 165 -8.27 18.45 5.14
CA GLN A 165 -7.83 18.41 6.52
C GLN A 165 -6.32 18.50 6.54
N SER A 166 -5.81 19.32 7.46
CA SER A 166 -4.39 19.60 7.54
C SER A 166 -3.70 18.80 8.63
N LYS A 167 -4.23 17.67 9.13
CA LYS A 167 -3.66 16.97 10.30
C LYS A 167 -2.29 16.39 9.98
N TRP A 168 -1.25 16.99 10.53
CA TRP A 168 0.12 16.52 10.37
C TRP A 168 0.32 15.11 10.93
N GLY A 169 0.96 14.27 10.13
CA GLY A 169 1.44 12.94 10.50
C GLY A 169 2.67 12.60 9.67
N ALA A 170 3.74 12.16 10.33
CA ALA A 170 5.00 11.79 9.66
C ALA A 170 4.80 10.69 8.60
N ASP A 171 3.76 9.87 8.78
CA ASP A 171 3.37 8.82 7.87
C ASP A 171 2.93 9.35 6.50
N ASN A 172 2.27 10.53 6.42
CA ASN A 172 1.79 11.09 5.15
C ASN A 172 2.92 11.20 4.11
N LEU A 173 4.05 11.79 4.52
CA LEU A 173 5.22 11.96 3.66
C LEU A 173 5.91 10.64 3.38
N ALA A 174 5.98 9.75 4.38
CA ALA A 174 6.56 8.43 4.22
C ALA A 174 5.77 7.58 3.21
N PHE A 175 4.44 7.65 3.20
CA PHE A 175 3.60 6.94 2.25
C PHE A 175 3.80 7.44 0.81
N PHE A 176 3.88 8.75 0.57
CA PHE A 176 4.21 9.29 -0.76
C PHE A 176 5.55 8.76 -1.29
N LEU A 177 6.59 8.79 -0.45
CA LEU A 177 7.91 8.27 -0.81
C LEU A 177 7.89 6.75 -1.00
N LYS A 178 7.14 6.01 -0.16
CA LYS A 178 6.94 4.57 -0.28
C LYS A 178 6.31 4.22 -1.63
N LEU A 179 5.20 4.84 -2.02
CA LEU A 179 4.57 4.57 -3.31
C LEU A 179 5.52 4.84 -4.48
N THR A 180 6.22 5.98 -4.44
CA THR A 180 7.20 6.35 -5.47
C THR A 180 8.31 5.30 -5.60
N TYR A 181 8.87 4.86 -4.46
CA TYR A 181 9.90 3.81 -4.44
C TYR A 181 9.39 2.49 -5.00
N HIS A 182 8.21 2.02 -4.56
CA HIS A 182 7.61 0.77 -5.06
C HIS A 182 7.31 0.85 -6.56
N TYR A 183 6.83 1.98 -7.07
CA TYR A 183 6.64 2.20 -8.50
C TYR A 183 7.95 2.12 -9.28
N TRP A 184 8.97 2.87 -8.87
CA TRP A 184 10.29 2.84 -9.50
C TRP A 184 10.88 1.43 -9.47
N LYS A 185 10.83 0.76 -8.32
CA LYS A 185 11.42 -0.56 -8.12
C LYS A 185 10.81 -1.62 -9.04
N ASN A 186 9.51 -1.56 -9.29
CA ASN A 186 8.80 -2.54 -10.10
C ASN A 186 8.78 -2.20 -11.60
N THR A 187 8.93 -0.92 -11.97
CA THR A 187 8.80 -0.47 -13.37
C THR A 187 10.09 0.02 -14.01
N ASN A 188 11.13 0.30 -13.21
CA ASN A 188 12.35 1.03 -13.58
C ASN A 188 12.09 2.41 -14.20
N ASP A 189 10.89 2.96 -14.06
CA ASP A 189 10.54 4.26 -14.61
C ASP A 189 10.96 5.38 -13.66
N THR A 190 11.68 6.38 -14.20
CA THR A 190 12.15 7.56 -13.50
C THR A 190 11.52 8.85 -14.03
N SER A 191 10.49 8.75 -14.87
CA SER A 191 9.81 9.90 -15.49
C SER A 191 9.26 10.91 -14.48
N PHE A 192 8.88 10.46 -13.27
CA PHE A 192 8.45 11.32 -12.18
C PHE A 192 9.53 12.32 -11.73
N LEU A 193 10.82 12.00 -11.87
CA LEU A 193 11.92 12.90 -11.51
C LEU A 193 11.96 14.19 -12.37
N LYS A 194 11.32 14.16 -13.55
CA LYS A 194 11.21 15.33 -14.43
C LYS A 194 10.05 16.25 -14.06
N ASN A 195 9.16 15.80 -13.18
CA ASN A 195 8.01 16.58 -12.75
C ASN A 195 8.41 17.52 -11.61
N ALA A 196 8.23 18.84 -11.81
CA ALA A 196 8.65 19.85 -10.85
C ALA A 196 7.93 19.72 -9.48
N ASN A 197 6.64 19.38 -9.47
CA ASN A 197 5.89 19.18 -8.22
C ASN A 197 6.45 17.98 -7.43
N TRP A 198 6.87 16.92 -8.13
CA TRP A 198 7.49 15.77 -7.47
C TRP A 198 8.81 16.15 -6.78
N SER A 199 9.70 16.87 -7.48
CA SER A 199 10.96 17.35 -6.89
C SER A 199 10.71 18.26 -5.69
N GLN A 200 9.76 19.20 -5.82
CA GLN A 200 9.39 20.11 -4.74
C GLN A 200 8.79 19.36 -3.54
N ALA A 201 7.89 18.40 -3.77
CA ALA A 201 7.29 17.59 -2.71
C ALA A 201 8.34 16.76 -1.96
N ALA A 202 9.34 16.20 -2.66
CA ALA A 202 10.44 15.47 -2.04
C ALA A 202 11.32 16.38 -1.17
N GLU A 203 11.69 17.58 -1.65
CA GLU A 203 12.43 18.58 -0.88
C GLU A 203 11.65 19.05 0.35
N LEU A 204 10.37 19.37 0.18
CA LEU A 204 9.49 19.76 1.28
C LEU A 204 9.32 18.63 2.30
N SER A 205 9.32 17.37 1.86
CA SER A 205 9.24 16.22 2.77
C SER A 205 10.45 16.18 3.71
N VAL A 206 11.66 16.35 3.15
CA VAL A 206 12.90 16.43 3.93
C VAL A 206 12.89 17.64 4.86
N LYS A 207 12.40 18.79 4.38
CA LYS A 207 12.27 20.01 5.18
C LYS A 207 11.35 19.79 6.39
N VAL A 208 10.15 19.24 6.18
CA VAL A 208 9.20 18.98 7.27
C VAL A 208 9.76 17.97 8.26
N PHE A 209 10.36 16.86 7.82
CA PHE A 209 11.02 15.94 8.74
C PHE A 209 12.14 16.63 9.54
N THR A 210 12.86 17.56 8.93
CA THR A 210 13.90 18.34 9.60
C THR A 210 13.34 19.32 10.64
N GLU A 211 12.21 19.98 10.33
CA GLU A 211 11.52 20.90 11.24
C GLU A 211 10.91 20.15 12.44
N GLN A 212 10.37 18.96 12.22
CA GLN A 212 9.62 18.19 13.23
C GLN A 212 10.48 17.27 14.10
N ARG A 213 11.78 17.13 13.82
CA ARG A 213 12.70 16.30 14.63
C ARG A 213 13.17 16.96 15.93
N ARG A 214 12.94 18.27 16.11
CA ARG A 214 13.36 19.07 17.28
C ARG A 214 12.18 19.89 17.79
N ALA A 215 12.24 20.29 19.07
CA ALA A 215 11.27 21.22 19.61
C ALA A 215 11.42 22.57 18.89
N THR A 216 10.49 22.91 18.00
CA THR A 216 10.58 24.09 17.11
C THR A 216 10.70 25.40 17.90
N MET A 217 10.16 25.45 19.13
CA MET A 217 10.28 26.59 20.03
C MET A 217 11.71 26.85 20.50
N GLU A 218 12.50 25.80 20.71
CA GLU A 218 13.89 25.92 21.14
C GLU A 218 14.79 26.39 19.99
N GLU A 219 14.50 25.94 18.76
CA GLU A 219 15.36 26.17 17.59
C GLU A 219 14.98 27.43 16.79
N PHE A 220 13.68 27.75 16.68
CA PHE A 220 13.17 28.81 15.81
C PHE A 220 12.45 29.94 16.56
N GLY A 221 12.21 29.78 17.86
CA GLY A 221 11.45 30.76 18.67
C GLY A 221 9.95 30.81 18.34
N HIS A 222 9.45 29.94 17.46
CA HIS A 222 8.04 29.77 17.13
C HIS A 222 7.71 28.34 16.72
N GLU A 223 6.42 27.99 16.71
CA GLU A 223 5.92 26.69 16.23
C GLU A 223 6.05 26.65 14.69
N ALA A 224 6.60 25.56 14.12
CA ALA A 224 6.64 25.39 12.65
C ALA A 224 5.27 25.01 12.08
N TYR A 225 4.48 24.28 12.88
CA TYR A 225 3.13 23.87 12.56
C TYR A 225 2.29 23.77 13.83
N LYS A 226 1.02 24.17 13.76
CA LYS A 226 0.07 24.08 14.87
C LYS A 226 -1.30 23.67 14.36
N PHE A 227 -1.94 22.74 15.06
CA PHE A 227 -3.31 22.31 14.81
C PHE A 227 -4.09 22.27 16.12
N THR A 228 -5.30 22.81 16.11
CA THR A 228 -6.28 22.57 17.18
C THR A 228 -7.65 22.32 16.58
N ARG A 229 -8.43 21.46 17.22
CA ARG A 229 -9.81 21.15 16.84
C ARG A 229 -10.70 21.22 18.07
N LYS A 230 -11.84 21.91 17.97
CA LYS A 230 -12.87 21.87 19.01
C LYS A 230 -13.61 20.52 18.95
N THR A 231 -13.31 19.60 19.86
CA THR A 231 -13.90 18.24 19.93
C THR A 231 -14.11 17.77 21.37
N ARG A 232 -14.99 16.76 21.58
CA ARG A 232 -15.23 16.10 22.88
C ARG A 232 -14.34 14.87 23.11
N THR A 233 -13.65 14.39 22.07
CA THR A 233 -12.82 13.18 22.14
C THR A 233 -11.34 13.57 22.19
N ALA A 234 -10.65 13.27 23.30
CA ALA A 234 -9.18 13.38 23.36
C ALA A 234 -8.53 12.50 22.24
N SER A 235 -9.21 11.37 21.98
CA SER A 235 -9.24 10.42 20.86
C SER A 235 -8.99 10.83 19.42
N GLU A 236 -9.27 12.10 19.13
CA GLU A 236 -8.70 12.69 17.93
C GLU A 236 -7.15 12.75 18.05
N THR A 237 -6.56 12.16 19.13
CA THR A 237 -5.64 10.98 19.14
C THR A 237 -5.98 9.81 20.12
N LEU A 238 -6.12 8.58 19.61
CA LEU A 238 -5.64 7.22 20.04
C LEU A 238 -5.98 6.30 18.85
N LEU A 239 -5.07 5.40 18.46
CA LEU A 239 -5.38 4.38 17.46
C LEU A 239 -6.44 3.40 18.02
N LEU A 240 -7.57 3.33 17.31
CA LEU A 240 -8.47 2.17 17.21
C LEU A 240 -9.21 1.67 18.46
N ASN A 241 -9.32 2.38 19.60
CA ASN A 241 -10.15 1.92 20.73
C ASN A 241 -9.98 0.41 21.09
N GLY A 242 -8.80 -0.18 20.85
CA GLY A 242 -8.52 -1.59 21.09
C GLY A 242 -8.88 -2.60 19.99
N ILE A 243 -9.24 -2.18 18.77
CA ILE A 243 -9.46 -3.08 17.63
C ILE A 243 -8.13 -3.31 16.91
N VAL A 244 -7.75 -4.57 16.83
CA VAL A 244 -6.58 -5.07 16.10
C VAL A 244 -6.84 -5.00 14.60
N LEU A 245 -5.91 -4.44 13.81
CA LEU A 245 -5.91 -4.57 12.35
C LEU A 245 -5.47 -6.01 12.00
N HIS A 246 -6.44 -6.89 11.79
CA HIS A 246 -6.19 -8.32 11.52
C HIS A 246 -5.32 -8.52 10.27
N GLU A 247 -5.43 -7.63 9.26
CA GLU A 247 -4.58 -7.65 8.07
C GLU A 247 -3.10 -7.40 8.40
N GLU A 248 -2.82 -6.46 9.32
CA GLU A 248 -1.45 -6.20 9.77
C GLU A 248 -0.89 -7.35 10.60
N GLN A 249 -1.73 -8.00 11.42
CA GLN A 249 -1.33 -9.22 12.13
C GLN A 249 -0.99 -10.36 11.17
N ILE A 250 -1.78 -10.55 10.11
CA ILE A 250 -1.47 -11.53 9.06
C ILE A 250 -0.12 -11.22 8.39
N LEU A 251 0.14 -9.94 8.09
CA LEU A 251 1.38 -9.52 7.43
C LEU A 251 2.63 -9.61 8.33
N THR A 252 2.47 -9.57 9.65
CA THR A 252 3.59 -9.52 10.60
C THR A 252 3.81 -10.83 11.36
N SER A 253 2.79 -11.67 11.48
CA SER A 253 2.87 -12.93 12.22
C SER A 253 3.74 -13.96 11.50
N THR A 254 4.50 -14.72 12.28
CA THR A 254 5.25 -15.89 11.82
C THR A 254 4.53 -17.21 12.12
N GLN A 255 3.45 -17.16 12.91
CA GLN A 255 2.70 -18.32 13.39
C GLN A 255 1.51 -18.62 12.48
N ASP A 256 1.53 -19.80 11.84
CA ASP A 256 0.48 -20.22 10.89
C ASP A 256 -0.92 -20.23 11.53
N GLN A 257 -1.03 -20.64 12.79
CA GLN A 257 -2.31 -20.69 13.50
C GLN A 257 -2.90 -19.29 13.73
N GLU A 258 -2.08 -18.32 14.13
CA GLU A 258 -2.50 -16.92 14.32
C GLU A 258 -2.96 -16.32 12.98
N ILE A 259 -2.27 -16.63 11.88
CA ILE A 259 -2.66 -16.19 10.53
C ILE A 259 -4.04 -16.75 10.16
N LEU A 260 -4.27 -18.05 10.37
CA LEU A 260 -5.55 -18.70 10.06
C LEU A 260 -6.70 -18.14 10.89
N GLU A 261 -6.49 -17.91 12.20
CA GLU A 261 -7.49 -17.30 13.09
C GLU A 261 -7.86 -15.88 12.65
N ASN A 262 -6.87 -15.07 12.27
CA ASN A 262 -7.12 -13.72 11.75
C ASN A 262 -7.89 -13.75 10.42
N LEU A 263 -7.58 -14.69 9.52
CA LEU A 263 -8.33 -14.87 8.28
C LEU A 263 -9.79 -15.27 8.53
N ASP A 264 -10.02 -16.16 9.51
CA ASP A 264 -11.38 -16.57 9.89
C ASP A 264 -12.17 -15.41 10.50
N ILE A 265 -11.55 -14.60 11.36
CA ILE A 265 -12.17 -13.39 11.89
C ILE A 265 -12.54 -12.42 10.76
N LEU A 266 -11.61 -12.14 9.84
CA LEU A 266 -11.86 -11.23 8.71
C LEU A 266 -12.99 -11.70 7.80
N LYS A 267 -13.12 -13.00 7.53
CA LYS A 267 -14.28 -13.55 6.82
C LYS A 267 -15.58 -13.33 7.58
N ASN A 268 -15.60 -13.66 8.87
CA ASN A 268 -16.79 -13.59 9.71
C ASN A 268 -17.33 -12.16 9.87
N ILE A 269 -16.45 -11.15 9.94
CA ILE A 269 -16.90 -9.75 9.97
C ILE A 269 -17.37 -9.24 8.60
N SER A 270 -16.91 -9.87 7.51
CA SER A 270 -17.20 -9.45 6.14
C SER A 270 -18.41 -10.16 5.53
N LEU A 271 -19.13 -10.99 6.29
CA LEU A 271 -20.24 -11.80 5.79
C LEU A 271 -21.37 -10.95 5.20
N GLU A 272 -21.75 -9.88 5.88
CA GLU A 272 -22.88 -9.04 5.48
C GLU A 272 -22.48 -8.00 4.40
N THR A 273 -21.21 -7.59 4.37
CA THR A 273 -20.72 -6.52 3.48
C THR A 273 -20.06 -7.04 2.22
N GLY A 274 -19.46 -8.23 2.26
CA GLY A 274 -18.57 -8.75 1.22
C GLY A 274 -17.24 -7.99 1.08
N LEU A 275 -16.94 -7.06 1.99
CA LEU A 275 -15.76 -6.18 1.99
C LEU A 275 -15.24 -5.94 3.41
N ILE A 276 -13.99 -5.52 3.52
CA ILE A 276 -13.43 -5.07 4.79
C ILE A 276 -13.99 -3.68 5.13
N SER A 277 -14.55 -3.56 6.33
CA SER A 277 -15.07 -2.30 6.90
C SER A 277 -13.98 -1.57 7.67
N GLN A 278 -14.10 -0.25 7.81
CA GLN A 278 -13.10 0.55 8.55
C GLN A 278 -13.00 0.17 10.02
N ALA A 279 -14.14 -0.06 10.68
CA ALA A 279 -14.18 -0.62 12.01
C ALA A 279 -15.49 -1.39 12.24
N VAL A 280 -15.45 -2.31 13.18
CA VAL A 280 -16.61 -3.07 13.66
C VAL A 280 -16.84 -2.75 15.12
N TRP A 281 -18.10 -2.72 15.57
CA TRP A 281 -18.38 -2.47 16.97
C TRP A 281 -18.06 -3.70 17.82
N TYR A 282 -17.38 -3.49 18.95
CA TYR A 282 -16.75 -4.58 19.68
C TYR A 282 -17.71 -5.62 20.29
N ASN A 283 -18.93 -5.24 20.70
CA ASN A 283 -19.92 -6.23 21.18
C ASN A 283 -20.86 -6.74 20.08
N ASP A 284 -20.81 -6.19 18.87
CA ASP A 284 -21.65 -6.63 17.75
C ASP A 284 -20.95 -6.32 16.42
N PRO A 285 -20.24 -7.30 15.83
CA PRO A 285 -19.48 -7.10 14.61
C PRO A 285 -20.36 -6.79 13.38
N LYS A 286 -21.69 -6.92 13.49
CA LYS A 286 -22.63 -6.51 12.44
C LYS A 286 -22.77 -4.99 12.35
N ILE A 287 -22.47 -4.27 13.42
CA ILE A 287 -22.48 -2.82 13.44
C ILE A 287 -21.12 -2.34 12.92
N VAL A 288 -21.08 -1.99 11.64
CA VAL A 288 -19.85 -1.55 10.97
C VAL A 288 -19.84 -0.03 10.73
N SER A 289 -18.67 0.58 10.89
CA SER A 289 -18.42 1.93 10.39
C SER A 289 -17.75 1.86 9.02
N GLN A 290 -18.24 2.67 8.07
CA GLN A 290 -17.78 2.69 6.67
C GLN A 290 -17.66 1.27 6.06
N PRO A 291 -18.78 0.67 5.63
CA PRO A 291 -18.78 -0.68 5.06
C PRO A 291 -18.00 -0.80 3.74
N TRP A 292 -17.65 0.33 3.12
CA TRP A 292 -16.78 0.40 1.95
C TRP A 292 -15.55 1.25 2.27
N PHE A 293 -14.43 0.57 2.54
CA PHE A 293 -13.14 1.20 2.79
C PHE A 293 -12.04 0.58 1.91
N ALA A 294 -11.77 1.22 0.77
CA ALA A 294 -10.94 0.67 -0.29
C ALA A 294 -9.47 0.47 0.11
N SER A 295 -8.95 1.27 1.06
CA SER A 295 -7.60 1.06 1.60
C SER A 295 -7.47 -0.25 2.37
N ALA A 296 -8.44 -0.60 3.24
CA ALA A 296 -8.42 -1.87 3.97
C ALA A 296 -8.61 -3.06 3.02
N ASN A 297 -9.52 -2.92 2.04
CA ASN A 297 -9.71 -3.92 0.98
C ASN A 297 -8.40 -4.21 0.21
N SER A 298 -7.62 -3.16 -0.10
CA SER A 298 -6.34 -3.30 -0.79
C SER A 298 -5.28 -3.97 0.08
N LEU A 299 -5.22 -3.63 1.38
CA LEU A 299 -4.31 -4.24 2.34
C LEU A 299 -4.60 -5.73 2.54
N PHE A 300 -5.88 -6.10 2.67
CA PHE A 300 -6.29 -7.51 2.72
C PHE A 300 -5.88 -8.26 1.45
N GLY A 301 -6.09 -7.67 0.27
CA GLY A 301 -5.63 -8.24 -0.99
C GLY A 301 -4.11 -8.46 -1.04
N GLU A 302 -3.32 -7.50 -0.54
CA GLU A 302 -1.86 -7.63 -0.38
C GLU A 302 -1.50 -8.80 0.54
N ALA A 303 -2.17 -8.92 1.68
CA ALA A 303 -1.95 -10.00 2.63
C ALA A 303 -2.17 -11.38 1.98
N ILE A 304 -3.26 -11.55 1.23
CA ILE A 304 -3.54 -12.81 0.52
C ILE A 304 -2.51 -13.10 -0.57
N LEU A 305 -2.08 -12.09 -1.34
CA LEU A 305 -1.01 -12.26 -2.33
C LEU A 305 0.32 -12.66 -1.69
N ARG A 306 0.66 -12.07 -0.54
CA ARG A 306 1.88 -12.39 0.19
C ARG A 306 1.84 -13.81 0.76
N LEU A 307 0.69 -14.23 1.32
CA LEU A 307 0.50 -15.61 1.75
C LEU A 307 0.60 -16.60 0.58
N ALA A 308 0.10 -16.24 -0.59
CA ALA A 308 0.24 -17.07 -1.79
C ALA A 308 1.71 -17.31 -2.19
N GLU A 309 2.58 -16.34 -1.93
CA GLU A 309 4.01 -16.44 -2.21
C GLU A 309 4.77 -17.13 -1.08
N GLU A 310 4.56 -16.71 0.17
CA GLU A 310 5.40 -17.10 1.31
C GLU A 310 4.87 -18.34 2.06
N LYS A 311 3.55 -18.53 2.11
CA LYS A 311 2.88 -19.60 2.88
C LYS A 311 1.70 -20.22 2.10
N PRO A 312 1.90 -20.69 0.84
CA PRO A 312 0.82 -21.15 -0.03
C PRO A 312 0.02 -22.31 0.56
N HIS A 313 0.63 -23.13 1.43
CA HIS A 313 -0.04 -24.26 2.09
C HIS A 313 -1.21 -23.84 2.98
N LEU A 314 -1.24 -22.59 3.44
CA LEU A 314 -2.33 -22.06 4.26
C LEU A 314 -3.59 -21.78 3.44
N ILE A 315 -3.46 -21.36 2.18
CA ILE A 315 -4.60 -20.86 1.38
C ILE A 315 -4.90 -21.68 0.12
N PHE A 316 -3.92 -22.43 -0.44
CA PHE A 316 -4.09 -23.20 -1.67
C PHE A 316 -4.19 -24.70 -1.48
N ASP A 317 -4.94 -25.35 -2.36
CA ASP A 317 -4.97 -26.81 -2.44
C ASP A 317 -3.73 -27.31 -3.18
N MET A 318 -2.74 -27.74 -2.40
CA MET A 318 -1.45 -28.25 -2.89
C MET A 318 -1.61 -29.49 -3.79
N LYS A 319 -2.78 -30.12 -3.85
CA LYS A 319 -3.06 -31.24 -4.76
C LYS A 319 -3.22 -30.79 -6.23
N ILE A 320 -3.62 -29.54 -6.46
CA ILE A 320 -3.92 -28.99 -7.80
C ILE A 320 -2.65 -28.69 -8.61
N GLU A 321 -1.49 -28.54 -7.96
CA GLU A 321 -0.20 -28.25 -8.62
C GLU A 321 0.37 -29.42 -9.47
N SER A 322 -0.26 -30.59 -9.43
CA SER A 322 0.22 -31.81 -10.12
C SER A 322 -0.29 -32.01 -11.55
N THR A 323 -1.06 -31.07 -12.13
CA THR A 323 -1.54 -31.19 -13.52
C THR A 323 -0.79 -30.23 -14.47
N PRO A 324 0.01 -30.76 -15.41
CA PRO A 324 0.61 -29.93 -16.45
C PRO A 324 -0.40 -29.75 -17.59
N ASN A 325 -0.87 -28.52 -17.81
CA ASN A 325 -1.08 -27.88 -19.11
C ASN A 325 -2.17 -26.79 -19.09
N PHE A 326 -1.77 -25.52 -19.20
CA PHE A 326 -1.92 -24.66 -20.38
C PHE A 326 -1.59 -23.20 -19.95
N GLY A 327 -0.64 -22.55 -20.66
CA GLY A 327 -0.42 -21.09 -20.57
C GLY A 327 0.54 -20.55 -19.50
N LEU A 328 1.08 -21.37 -18.61
CA LEU A 328 1.92 -20.95 -17.47
C LEU A 328 3.37 -20.53 -17.79
N SER A 329 3.81 -20.58 -19.05
CA SER A 329 5.23 -20.33 -19.40
C SER A 329 5.68 -18.87 -19.27
N GLN A 330 4.78 -17.90 -19.11
CA GLN A 330 5.15 -16.51 -18.85
C GLN A 330 5.07 -16.12 -17.37
N ILE A 331 4.16 -16.73 -16.58
CA ILE A 331 3.96 -16.39 -15.16
C ILE A 331 4.90 -17.21 -14.27
N LEU A 332 5.17 -18.48 -14.58
CA LEU A 332 6.22 -19.24 -13.89
C LEU A 332 7.61 -18.67 -14.16
N LEU A 333 7.84 -18.03 -15.32
CA LEU A 333 9.10 -17.34 -15.58
C LEU A 333 9.22 -16.08 -14.72
N VAL A 334 8.14 -15.33 -14.53
CA VAL A 334 8.11 -14.17 -13.64
C VAL A 334 8.36 -14.59 -12.19
N LEU A 335 7.68 -15.64 -11.69
CA LEU A 335 7.87 -16.14 -10.32
C LEU A 335 9.22 -16.87 -10.12
N ALA A 336 9.74 -17.60 -11.11
CA ALA A 336 11.03 -18.28 -11.02
C ALA A 336 12.24 -17.33 -11.07
N ILE A 337 12.12 -16.18 -11.74
CA ILE A 337 13.15 -15.13 -11.70
C ILE A 337 13.28 -14.54 -10.29
N PHE A 338 12.19 -14.47 -9.51
CA PHE A 338 12.22 -14.07 -8.09
C PHE A 338 12.95 -15.09 -7.20
N PHE A 339 12.74 -16.39 -7.44
CA PHE A 339 13.46 -17.47 -6.72
C PHE A 339 14.98 -17.45 -6.96
N MET A 340 15.44 -17.14 -8.18
CA MET A 340 16.87 -17.10 -8.48
C MET A 340 17.61 -15.91 -7.84
N LEU A 341 16.94 -14.75 -7.71
CA LEU A 341 17.55 -13.57 -7.08
C LEU A 341 17.69 -13.72 -5.56
N ALA A 342 16.77 -14.43 -4.90
CA ALA A 342 16.89 -14.78 -3.48
C ALA A 342 18.06 -15.76 -3.19
N PHE A 343 18.28 -16.74 -4.08
CA PHE A 343 19.42 -17.67 -3.96
C PHE A 343 20.77 -17.00 -4.21
N CYS A 344 20.84 -16.03 -5.13
CA CYS A 344 22.07 -15.27 -5.37
C CYS A 344 22.47 -14.40 -4.17
N TYR A 345 21.50 -13.83 -3.44
CA TYR A 345 21.77 -13.02 -2.25
C TYR A 345 22.31 -13.86 -1.08
N ILE A 346 21.78 -15.07 -0.87
CA ILE A 346 22.22 -16.00 0.18
C ILE A 346 23.62 -16.57 -0.14
N ARG A 347 23.93 -16.86 -1.42
CA ARG A 347 25.28 -17.32 -1.82
C ARG A 347 26.35 -16.23 -1.69
N CYS A 348 25.98 -14.97 -1.92
CA CYS A 348 26.93 -13.85 -1.83
C CYS A 348 27.34 -13.54 -0.37
N LEU A 349 26.43 -13.72 0.60
CA LEU A 349 26.72 -13.58 2.04
C LEU A 349 27.60 -14.72 2.59
N CYS A 350 27.46 -15.94 2.07
CA CYS A 350 28.30 -17.08 2.44
C CYS A 350 29.72 -17.01 1.84
N CYS A 351 29.91 -16.42 0.65
CA CYS A 351 31.25 -16.24 0.05
C CYS A 351 32.09 -15.14 0.73
N ARG A 352 31.46 -14.13 1.35
CA ARG A 352 32.19 -13.05 2.04
C ARG A 352 32.79 -13.46 3.39
N ARG A 353 32.36 -14.58 4.00
CA ARG A 353 32.87 -15.08 5.29
C ARG A 353 34.01 -16.11 5.18
N ARG A 354 34.47 -16.47 3.98
CA ARG A 354 35.60 -17.40 3.77
C ARG A 354 36.61 -16.84 2.78
N ARG A 355 37.35 -15.80 3.16
CA ARG A 355 38.66 -15.51 2.56
C ARG A 355 39.71 -15.48 3.67
N LYS A 356 40.65 -16.43 3.60
CA LYS A 356 41.88 -16.44 4.41
C LYS A 356 42.79 -15.28 3.95
N PRO A 357 43.62 -14.70 4.84
CA PRO A 357 44.54 -13.65 4.47
C PRO A 357 45.66 -14.20 3.56
N VAL A 358 45.98 -13.46 2.49
CA VAL A 358 47.13 -13.70 1.61
C VAL A 358 48.26 -12.75 2.05
N PRO A 359 49.54 -13.17 2.07
CA PRO A 359 50.63 -12.34 2.56
C PRO A 359 50.99 -11.21 1.58
N GLU A 360 51.46 -10.11 2.16
CA GLU A 360 51.87 -8.87 1.49
C GLU A 360 53.03 -9.09 0.48
N ALA A 361 52.85 -8.57 -0.72
CA ALA A 361 53.93 -8.39 -1.70
C ALA A 361 54.13 -6.87 -1.93
N HIS A 362 55.37 -6.42 -1.80
CA HIS A 362 55.78 -5.02 -1.97
C HIS A 362 55.52 -4.51 -3.40
N PRO A 363 55.15 -3.21 -3.58
CA PRO A 363 54.96 -2.63 -4.91
C PRO A 363 56.28 -2.06 -5.46
N PRO A 364 56.52 -2.10 -6.79
CA PRO A 364 57.47 -1.21 -7.43
C PRO A 364 56.82 0.14 -7.75
N SER A 365 57.69 1.15 -7.78
CA SER A 365 57.48 2.60 -7.88
C SER A 365 56.61 3.11 -9.04
N VAL A 366 55.80 4.11 -8.70
CA VAL A 366 55.09 5.04 -9.60
C VAL A 366 56.08 6.11 -10.12
N PRO A 367 55.81 6.72 -11.29
CA PRO A 367 55.79 8.19 -11.29
C PRO A 367 54.51 8.79 -11.88
N ASN A 368 53.95 9.66 -11.03
CA ASN A 368 53.08 10.82 -11.16
C ASN A 368 52.60 11.23 -12.56
N GLU A 369 51.27 11.40 -12.67
CA GLU A 369 50.69 12.64 -13.17
C GLU A 369 49.35 12.92 -12.47
N GLU A 370 49.20 14.18 -12.07
CA GLU A 370 48.20 14.72 -11.15
C GLU A 370 46.81 14.86 -11.80
N VAL A 371 45.76 14.39 -11.12
CA VAL A 371 44.41 14.96 -11.28
C VAL A 371 43.76 15.08 -9.90
N SER A 372 43.61 16.33 -9.47
CA SER A 372 42.91 16.75 -8.25
C SER A 372 41.39 16.60 -8.41
N TYR A 373 40.77 15.73 -7.60
CA TYR A 373 39.34 15.78 -7.25
C TYR A 373 39.15 15.20 -5.83
N GLN A 374 39.61 15.94 -4.83
CA GLN A 374 39.07 15.82 -3.47
C GLN A 374 37.74 16.56 -3.42
N GLN A 375 36.63 15.84 -3.23
CA GLN A 375 35.44 16.22 -2.44
C GLN A 375 34.19 15.42 -2.84
N ILE A 376 34.21 14.08 -2.71
CA ILE A 376 32.97 13.30 -2.55
C ILE A 376 33.29 12.13 -1.61
N ASN A 377 33.11 12.36 -0.30
CA ASN A 377 32.89 11.31 0.70
C ASN A 377 32.44 12.00 1.98
N ASN A 378 31.12 12.15 2.14
CA ASN A 378 30.45 12.32 3.43
C ASN A 378 28.92 12.34 3.26
N ILE A 379 28.32 11.28 2.69
CA ILE A 379 26.90 10.98 2.89
C ILE A 379 26.73 9.45 2.94
N GLU A 380 27.16 8.86 4.04
CA GLU A 380 26.60 7.60 4.55
C GLU A 380 26.46 7.76 6.06
N ARG A 381 25.35 8.40 6.47
CA ARG A 381 24.68 8.34 7.79
C ARG A 381 23.72 9.53 7.92
N VAL A 382 22.50 9.35 7.40
CA VAL A 382 21.23 9.73 8.05
C VAL A 382 20.19 8.75 7.55
#